data_AF-A0A1Y2EHN5-F1
#
_entry.id   AF-A0A1Y2EHN5-F1
#
_cell.length_a   1.000
_cell.length_b   1.000
_cell.length_c   1.000
_cell.angle_alpha   90.00
_cell.angle_beta   90.00
_cell.angle_gamma   90.00
#
_symmetry.space_group_name_H-M   'P 1'
#
loop_
_entity.id
_entity.type
_entity.pdbx_description
1 polymer ?
#
loop_
_entity_poly.entity_id
_entity_poly.type
_entity_poly.pdbx_seq_one_letter_code
_entity_poly.pdbx_strand_id
1 'polypeptide(L)'
;MWLDTYSKIALMGTTLAYISAANKAGANPPNAGIFVVYDLPDRDCAAAASNGEYSIANGGVANYKKYIDAIVALIKQYSDVRILLVIEPDSLANLVTNMAVSKCANAHDAYLECTNYAVTQLNLPNVAMYLDAGHAGWLGWTANLPPAASLFAQVYKNASSPASLRGLATNVANYNGWNLTSAPSYTAGDSNYDEIHYVNALAPALQSAGWTDVHFITDTGRSGKQPTSQLAWGDWCNVIGTGFGMRPTANTGLELEDAFVWVKPGGECDGTSDTSAARYDYHCGLSDALQPAPEAGTWFEAYFEQLFKNANPAFT
;
A
#
# COMPACT_ATOMS: atom_id res chain seq x y z
N MET A 1 -8.94 5.12 -2.67
CA MET A 1 -8.67 6.58 -2.51
C MET A 1 -7.68 6.77 -1.38
N TRP A 2 -6.63 7.55 -1.60
CA TRP A 2 -5.62 7.80 -0.57
C TRP A 2 -6.05 8.94 0.34
N LEU A 3 -5.93 8.71 1.65
CA LEU A 3 -6.09 9.71 2.71
C LEU A 3 -4.68 10.12 3.17
N ASP A 4 -3.92 10.64 2.22
CA ASP A 4 -2.50 11.00 2.36
C ASP A 4 -2.27 12.38 3.01
N THR A 5 -3.35 13.03 3.42
CA THR A 5 -3.40 14.24 4.26
C THR A 5 -4.75 14.27 5.01
N TYR A 6 -4.79 14.96 6.14
CA TYR A 6 -6.01 15.25 6.90
C TYR A 6 -7.09 15.93 6.05
N SER A 7 -6.69 16.80 5.12
CA SER A 7 -7.62 17.54 4.27
C SER A 7 -8.51 16.60 3.40
N LYS A 8 -8.01 15.40 3.07
CA LYS A 8 -8.73 14.42 2.26
C LYS A 8 -9.80 13.64 3.04
N ILE A 9 -9.88 13.78 4.36
CA ILE A 9 -10.99 13.22 5.15
C ILE A 9 -12.35 13.78 4.67
N ALA A 10 -12.41 15.06 4.29
CA ALA A 10 -13.64 15.64 3.73
C ALA A 10 -14.06 14.95 2.42
N LEU A 11 -13.09 14.53 1.61
CA LEU A 11 -13.33 13.78 0.37
C LEU A 11 -13.85 12.36 0.69
N MET A 12 -13.28 11.69 1.71
CA MET A 12 -13.82 10.41 2.20
C MET A 12 -15.30 10.53 2.56
N GLY A 13 -15.68 11.56 3.32
CA GLY A 13 -17.08 11.81 3.69
C GLY A 13 -18.00 11.99 2.47
N THR A 14 -17.54 12.71 1.46
CA THR A 14 -18.27 12.91 0.19
C THR A 14 -18.43 11.60 -0.58
N THR A 15 -17.36 10.79 -0.67
CA THR A 15 -17.38 9.48 -1.33
C THR A 15 -18.30 8.49 -0.61
N LEU A 16 -18.26 8.45 0.72
CA LEU A 16 -19.15 7.58 1.50
C LEU A 16 -20.61 7.99 1.35
N ALA A 17 -20.92 9.29 1.33
CA ALA A 17 -22.27 9.78 1.03
C ALA A 17 -22.76 9.30 -0.33
N TYR A 18 -21.91 9.41 -1.36
CA TYR A 18 -22.22 8.92 -2.71
C TYR A 18 -22.47 7.41 -2.74
N ILE A 19 -21.60 6.62 -2.10
CA ILE A 19 -21.75 5.16 -2.03
C ILE A 19 -23.03 4.76 -1.30
N SER A 20 -23.30 5.35 -0.14
CA SER A 20 -24.52 5.11 0.63
C SER A 20 -25.77 5.43 -0.20
N ALA A 21 -25.78 6.57 -0.91
CA ALA A 21 -26.88 6.95 -1.78
C ALA A 21 -27.07 5.96 -2.95
N ALA A 22 -26.00 5.54 -3.62
CA ALA A 22 -26.05 4.56 -4.70
C ALA A 22 -26.57 3.19 -4.21
N ASN A 23 -26.14 2.75 -3.03
CA ASN A 23 -26.62 1.51 -2.41
C ASN A 23 -28.11 1.59 -2.06
N LYS A 24 -28.57 2.72 -1.49
CA LYS A 24 -29.98 2.97 -1.21
C LYS A 24 -30.83 3.08 -2.48
N ALA A 25 -30.25 3.48 -3.60
CA ALA A 25 -30.88 3.50 -4.91
C ALA A 25 -30.93 2.13 -5.61
N GLY A 26 -30.40 1.06 -4.97
CA GLY A 26 -30.52 -0.31 -5.46
C GLY A 26 -29.31 -0.86 -6.21
N ALA A 27 -28.10 -0.31 -5.99
CA ALA A 27 -26.87 -0.94 -6.48
C ALA A 27 -26.79 -2.41 -6.02
N ASN A 28 -26.61 -3.33 -6.97
CA ASN A 28 -26.60 -4.77 -6.72
C ASN A 28 -25.46 -5.45 -7.50
N PRO A 29 -24.41 -5.95 -6.82
CA PRO A 29 -24.22 -5.93 -5.37
C PRO A 29 -24.02 -4.50 -4.82
N PRO A 30 -24.21 -4.27 -3.50
CA PRO A 30 -23.89 -3.00 -2.88
C PRO A 30 -22.42 -2.62 -3.09
N ASN A 31 -22.17 -1.35 -3.36
CA ASN A 31 -20.83 -0.77 -3.46
C ASN A 31 -20.15 -0.70 -2.07
N ALA A 32 -18.83 -0.84 -2.06
CA ALA A 32 -17.98 -0.66 -0.88
C ALA A 32 -17.04 0.54 -1.06
N GLY A 33 -16.64 1.17 0.05
CA GLY A 33 -15.62 2.22 0.05
C GLY A 33 -14.22 1.62 0.22
N ILE A 34 -13.26 2.02 -0.63
CA ILE A 34 -11.87 1.56 -0.57
C ILE A 34 -10.95 2.76 -0.33
N PHE A 35 -10.27 2.77 0.81
CA PHE A 35 -9.40 3.86 1.21
C PHE A 35 -8.03 3.37 1.65
N VAL A 36 -7.04 4.25 1.57
CA VAL A 36 -5.70 4.03 2.11
C VAL A 36 -5.49 5.04 3.22
N VAL A 37 -5.25 4.57 4.43
CA VAL A 37 -4.84 5.38 5.57
C VAL A 37 -3.33 5.57 5.43
N TYR A 38 -2.86 6.80 5.21
CA TYR A 38 -1.44 7.03 4.88
C TYR A 38 -0.95 8.40 5.33
N ASP A 39 -0.90 8.65 6.64
CA ASP A 39 -0.50 9.96 7.17
C ASP A 39 0.35 9.88 8.44
N LEU A 40 1.09 8.78 8.62
CA LEU A 40 2.01 8.65 9.75
C LEU A 40 2.96 9.86 9.88
N PRO A 41 3.30 10.28 11.12
CA PRO A 41 4.31 11.30 11.32
C PRO A 41 5.70 10.81 10.93
N ASP A 42 6.51 11.67 10.32
CA ASP A 42 7.82 11.31 9.72
C ASP A 42 7.69 10.22 8.63
N ARG A 43 6.56 10.20 7.89
CA ARG A 43 6.25 9.29 6.77
C ARG A 43 7.43 9.08 5.81
N ASP A 44 7.47 7.90 5.19
CA ASP A 44 8.48 7.49 4.21
C ASP A 44 9.90 7.68 4.77
N CYS A 45 10.20 6.95 5.85
CA CYS A 45 11.38 7.22 6.67
C CYS A 45 12.71 6.86 5.96
N ALA A 46 12.66 6.01 4.94
CA ALA A 46 13.82 5.62 4.13
C ALA A 46 13.88 6.31 2.75
N ALA A 47 12.81 7.01 2.35
CA ALA A 47 12.82 7.81 1.13
C ALA A 47 13.72 9.04 1.30
N ALA A 48 14.28 9.54 0.19
CA ALA A 48 15.08 10.77 0.22
C ALA A 48 14.19 11.99 0.48
N ALA A 49 12.93 11.94 0.06
CA ALA A 49 11.91 12.94 0.36
C ALA A 49 10.56 12.29 0.69
N SER A 50 9.75 12.98 1.49
CA SER A 50 8.38 12.56 1.82
C SER A 50 7.41 13.74 1.65
N ASN A 51 6.17 13.40 1.31
CA ASN A 51 5.04 14.33 1.25
C ASN A 51 4.20 14.34 2.55
N GLY A 52 4.61 13.64 3.62
CA GLY A 52 3.87 13.60 4.88
C GLY A 52 3.75 14.98 5.55
N GLU A 53 2.56 15.34 6.01
CA GLU A 53 2.31 16.65 6.63
C GLU A 53 2.67 16.70 8.12
N TYR A 54 2.78 15.54 8.77
CA TYR A 54 3.12 15.43 10.18
C TYR A 54 4.57 15.06 10.40
N SER A 55 5.17 15.66 11.44
CA SER A 55 6.45 15.23 11.97
C SER A 55 6.35 14.92 13.46
N ILE A 56 7.14 13.95 13.91
CA ILE A 56 7.16 13.52 15.32
C ILE A 56 7.53 14.70 16.22
N ALA A 57 8.53 15.49 15.80
CA ALA A 57 9.00 16.66 16.53
C ALA A 57 7.92 17.75 16.73
N ASN A 58 6.90 17.80 15.86
CA ASN A 58 5.84 18.80 15.89
C ASN A 58 4.49 18.22 16.34
N GLY A 59 4.52 17.26 17.26
CA GLY A 59 3.31 16.65 17.83
C GLY A 59 2.59 15.70 16.88
N GLY A 60 3.31 15.15 15.90
CA GLY A 60 2.76 14.32 14.83
C GLY A 60 1.95 13.11 15.31
N VAL A 61 2.37 12.44 16.39
CA VAL A 61 1.60 11.32 16.98
C VAL A 61 0.21 11.77 17.43
N ALA A 62 0.10 12.94 18.08
CA ALA A 62 -1.19 13.46 18.51
C ALA A 62 -2.06 13.90 17.33
N ASN A 63 -1.46 14.45 16.27
CA ASN A 63 -2.17 14.82 15.05
C ASN A 63 -2.68 13.58 14.30
N TYR A 64 -1.84 12.53 14.20
CA TYR A 64 -2.23 11.26 13.61
C TYR A 64 -3.42 10.61 14.34
N LYS A 65 -3.44 10.63 15.68
CA LYS A 65 -4.59 10.13 16.44
C LYS A 65 -5.87 10.90 16.12
N LYS A 66 -5.81 12.23 16.01
CA LYS A 66 -6.97 13.05 15.59
C LYS A 66 -7.41 12.75 14.15
N TYR A 67 -6.46 12.47 13.26
CA TYR A 67 -6.70 12.02 11.90
C TYR A 67 -7.48 10.69 11.89
N ILE A 68 -7.03 9.69 12.64
CA ILE A 68 -7.74 8.40 12.82
C ILE A 68 -9.13 8.60 13.44
N ASP A 69 -9.25 9.42 14.48
CA ASP A 69 -10.53 9.67 15.16
C ASP A 69 -11.57 10.27 14.19
N ALA A 70 -11.15 11.15 13.30
CA ALA A 70 -12.01 11.73 12.27
C ALA A 70 -12.45 10.70 11.22
N ILE A 71 -11.56 9.76 10.83
CA ILE A 71 -11.93 8.62 9.98
C ILE A 71 -12.96 7.73 10.67
N VAL A 72 -12.74 7.40 11.95
CA VAL A 72 -13.67 6.60 12.77
C VAL A 72 -15.05 7.24 12.85
N ALA A 73 -15.11 8.56 13.00
CA ALA A 73 -16.38 9.29 13.03
C ALA A 73 -17.17 9.11 11.72
N LEU A 74 -16.50 9.18 10.56
CA LEU A 74 -17.12 8.94 9.26
C LEU A 74 -17.57 7.48 9.09
N ILE A 75 -16.75 6.51 9.49
CA ILE A 75 -17.12 5.09 9.40
C ILE A 75 -18.38 4.80 10.24
N LYS A 76 -18.48 5.38 11.43
CA LYS A 76 -19.68 5.28 12.29
C LYS A 76 -20.89 5.97 11.67
N GLN A 77 -20.71 7.12 11.02
CA GLN A 77 -21.78 7.84 10.33
C GLN A 77 -22.34 7.04 9.14
N TYR A 78 -21.46 6.34 8.40
CA TYR A 78 -21.80 5.53 7.22
C TYR A 78 -21.69 4.03 7.51
N SER A 79 -22.25 3.59 8.64
CA SER A 79 -22.20 2.18 9.06
C SER A 79 -22.96 1.24 8.12
N ASP A 80 -23.78 1.77 7.22
CA ASP A 80 -24.46 1.04 6.14
C ASP A 80 -23.56 0.70 4.94
N VAL A 81 -22.37 1.29 4.88
CA VAL A 81 -21.38 1.06 3.81
C VAL A 81 -20.28 0.14 4.33
N ARG A 82 -19.95 -0.92 3.56
CA ARG A 82 -18.73 -1.71 3.81
C ARG A 82 -17.51 -0.89 3.41
N ILE A 83 -16.50 -0.86 4.27
CA ILE A 83 -15.29 -0.07 4.11
C ILE A 83 -14.05 -0.98 4.17
N LEU A 84 -13.17 -0.85 3.19
CA LEU A 84 -11.93 -1.61 3.06
C LEU A 84 -10.75 -0.64 3.16
N LEU A 85 -9.80 -0.92 4.04
CA LEU A 85 -8.68 -0.03 4.36
C LEU A 85 -7.34 -0.73 4.14
N VAL A 86 -6.47 -0.10 3.36
CA VAL A 86 -5.03 -0.38 3.39
C VAL A 86 -4.42 0.56 4.43
N ILE A 87 -3.62 0.03 5.34
CA ILE A 87 -3.07 0.77 6.48
C ILE A 87 -1.58 1.01 6.27
N GLU A 88 -1.25 2.30 6.14
CA GLU A 88 0.08 2.89 6.16
C GLU A 88 1.11 2.18 5.26
N PRO A 89 0.96 2.31 3.92
CA PRO A 89 2.00 1.91 2.99
C PRO A 89 3.39 2.43 3.37
N ASP A 90 4.44 1.63 3.10
CA ASP A 90 5.83 2.01 3.35
C ASP A 90 6.14 2.30 4.85
N SER A 91 5.34 1.77 5.78
CA SER A 91 5.58 1.99 7.22
C SER A 91 6.33 0.83 7.88
N LEU A 92 5.63 -0.27 8.17
CA LEU A 92 6.16 -1.40 8.92
C LEU A 92 7.26 -2.15 8.16
N ALA A 93 7.22 -2.18 6.83
CA ALA A 93 8.29 -2.76 6.02
C ALA A 93 9.65 -2.08 6.26
N ASN A 94 9.66 -0.76 6.45
CA ASN A 94 10.86 -0.02 6.82
C ASN A 94 11.43 -0.44 8.19
N LEU A 95 10.58 -0.84 9.14
CA LEU A 95 11.03 -1.33 10.44
C LEU A 95 11.68 -2.71 10.37
N VAL A 96 11.48 -3.45 9.27
CA VAL A 96 12.15 -4.74 9.05
C VAL A 96 13.57 -4.55 8.50
N THR A 97 13.74 -3.70 7.48
CA THR A 97 15.02 -3.65 6.72
C THR A 97 15.80 -2.36 6.87
N ASN A 98 15.16 -1.25 7.28
CA ASN A 98 15.73 0.10 7.17
C ASN A 98 16.03 0.74 8.53
N MET A 99 16.14 -0.05 9.59
CA MET A 99 16.51 0.43 10.94
C MET A 99 17.92 1.04 11.05
N ALA A 100 18.77 0.84 10.04
CA ALA A 100 20.05 1.55 9.94
C ALA A 100 19.88 3.02 9.49
N VAL A 101 18.75 3.38 8.88
CA VAL A 101 18.42 4.76 8.51
C VAL A 101 17.95 5.51 9.75
N SER A 102 18.65 6.59 10.12
CA SER A 102 18.37 7.32 11.38
C SER A 102 16.93 7.83 11.49
N LYS A 103 16.32 8.27 10.39
CA LYS A 103 14.91 8.69 10.37
C LYS A 103 13.98 7.53 10.73
N CYS A 104 14.19 6.34 10.15
CA CYS A 104 13.41 5.14 10.51
C CYS A 104 13.64 4.69 11.95
N ALA A 105 14.90 4.67 12.41
CA ALA A 105 15.21 4.33 13.79
C ALA A 105 14.52 5.24 14.80
N ASN A 106 14.48 6.55 14.51
CA ASN A 106 13.81 7.54 15.36
C ASN A 106 12.27 7.46 15.26
N ALA A 107 11.73 7.00 14.14
CA ALA A 107 10.30 6.86 13.91
C ALA A 107 9.71 5.53 14.42
N HIS A 108 10.54 4.54 14.75
CA HIS A 108 10.15 3.18 15.13
C HIS A 108 8.99 3.13 16.13
N ASP A 109 9.15 3.78 17.29
CA ASP A 109 8.14 3.73 18.35
C ASP A 109 6.86 4.46 17.95
N ALA A 110 6.99 5.58 17.23
CA ALA A 110 5.84 6.34 16.73
C ALA A 110 5.04 5.56 15.68
N TYR A 111 5.72 4.84 14.77
CA TYR A 111 5.08 3.99 13.76
C TYR A 111 4.29 2.85 14.43
N LEU A 112 4.88 2.16 15.41
CA LEU A 112 4.21 1.10 16.15
C LEU A 112 3.03 1.63 16.96
N GLU A 113 3.20 2.75 17.67
CA GLU A 113 2.13 3.37 18.47
C GLU A 113 0.96 3.80 17.60
N CYS A 114 1.25 4.53 16.52
CA CYS A 114 0.23 5.06 15.61
C CYS A 114 -0.48 3.93 14.86
N THR A 115 0.25 2.92 14.38
CA THR A 115 -0.35 1.74 13.72
C THR A 115 -1.26 0.99 14.70
N ASN A 116 -0.79 0.72 15.92
CA ASN A 116 -1.60 0.08 16.94
C ASN A 116 -2.87 0.88 17.26
N TYR A 117 -2.77 2.21 17.35
CA TYR A 117 -3.93 3.08 17.52
C TYR A 117 -4.92 2.96 16.37
N ALA A 118 -4.45 3.04 15.12
CA ALA A 118 -5.27 2.92 13.93
C ALA A 118 -6.04 1.59 13.90
N VAL A 119 -5.35 0.45 13.98
CA VAL A 119 -6.00 -0.87 13.88
C VAL A 119 -6.92 -1.16 15.07
N THR A 120 -6.68 -0.56 16.24
CA THR A 120 -7.57 -0.69 17.39
C THR A 120 -8.84 0.15 17.22
N GLN A 121 -8.71 1.42 16.82
CA GLN A 121 -9.85 2.34 16.71
C GLN A 121 -10.73 2.05 15.49
N LEU A 122 -10.12 1.60 14.40
CA LEU A 122 -10.82 1.24 13.15
C LEU A 122 -11.47 -0.16 13.23
N ASN A 123 -11.39 -0.85 14.38
CA ASN A 123 -12.01 -2.14 14.59
C ASN A 123 -13.54 -2.07 14.72
N LEU A 124 -14.20 -1.85 13.59
CA LEU A 124 -15.62 -1.60 13.47
C LEU A 124 -16.29 -2.68 12.60
N PRO A 125 -17.58 -3.04 12.83
CA PRO A 125 -18.22 -4.18 12.18
C PRO A 125 -18.32 -4.13 10.65
N ASN A 126 -18.29 -2.93 10.06
CA ASN A 126 -18.37 -2.71 8.61
C ASN A 126 -17.00 -2.49 7.96
N VAL A 127 -15.90 -2.71 8.68
CA VAL A 127 -14.52 -2.48 8.23
C VAL A 127 -13.77 -3.79 8.01
N ALA A 128 -12.94 -3.82 6.96
CA ALA A 128 -11.82 -4.76 6.85
C ALA A 128 -10.52 -3.97 6.60
N MET A 129 -9.45 -4.33 7.29
CA MET A 129 -8.13 -3.70 7.23
C MET A 129 -7.08 -4.68 6.76
N TYR A 130 -6.14 -4.16 5.97
CA TYR A 130 -4.93 -4.84 5.54
C TYR A 130 -3.73 -3.94 5.84
N LEU A 131 -2.80 -4.40 6.68
CA LEU A 131 -1.53 -3.68 6.91
C LEU A 131 -0.66 -3.79 5.67
N ASP A 132 -0.02 -2.70 5.24
CA ASP A 132 0.97 -2.81 4.17
C ASP A 132 2.14 -3.69 4.59
N ALA A 133 2.54 -4.60 3.70
CA ALA A 133 3.64 -5.53 3.88
C ALA A 133 4.69 -5.42 2.77
N GLY A 134 4.84 -4.25 2.16
CA GLY A 134 5.76 -4.06 1.05
C GLY A 134 5.43 -5.00 -0.12
N HIS A 135 6.43 -5.71 -0.61
CA HIS A 135 6.27 -6.58 -1.79
C HIS A 135 7.35 -7.69 -1.82
N ALA A 136 7.25 -8.59 -2.80
CA ALA A 136 8.16 -9.73 -2.97
C ALA A 136 9.64 -9.31 -2.98
N GLY A 137 9.99 -8.31 -3.78
CA GLY A 137 11.33 -7.72 -3.85
C GLY A 137 11.83 -6.97 -2.62
N TRP A 138 11.04 -6.90 -1.55
CA TRP A 138 11.41 -6.24 -0.31
C TRP A 138 11.36 -7.18 0.88
N LEU A 139 10.16 -7.57 1.32
CA LEU A 139 10.00 -8.47 2.47
C LEU A 139 9.91 -9.94 2.06
N GLY A 140 9.75 -10.22 0.76
CA GLY A 140 9.70 -11.57 0.22
C GLY A 140 11.05 -12.26 0.12
N TRP A 141 12.18 -11.54 0.23
CA TRP A 141 13.49 -12.18 0.38
C TRP A 141 13.47 -13.17 1.56
N THR A 142 14.01 -14.37 1.36
CA THR A 142 13.99 -15.48 2.32
C THR A 142 14.50 -15.06 3.70
N ALA A 143 15.53 -14.20 3.74
CA ALA A 143 16.10 -13.67 4.98
C ALA A 143 15.18 -12.69 5.72
N ASN A 144 14.26 -12.02 5.02
CA ASN A 144 13.35 -11.01 5.55
C ASN A 144 12.01 -11.59 5.99
N LEU A 145 11.64 -12.80 5.54
CA LEU A 145 10.38 -13.45 5.91
C LEU A 145 10.23 -13.66 7.43
N PRO A 146 11.19 -14.24 8.18
CA PRO A 146 11.02 -14.42 9.62
C PRO A 146 10.87 -13.11 10.43
N PRO A 147 11.71 -12.06 10.25
CA PRO A 147 11.52 -10.82 10.97
C PRO A 147 10.24 -10.08 10.55
N ALA A 148 9.85 -10.12 9.27
CA ALA A 148 8.57 -9.56 8.82
C ALA A 148 7.38 -10.25 9.50
N ALA A 149 7.34 -11.59 9.48
CA ALA A 149 6.28 -12.35 10.13
C ALA A 149 6.18 -12.07 11.64
N SER A 150 7.33 -11.95 12.31
CA SER A 150 7.41 -11.62 13.74
C SER A 150 6.83 -10.24 14.03
N LEU A 151 7.19 -9.23 13.23
CA LEU A 151 6.70 -7.85 13.37
C LEU A 151 5.18 -7.76 13.17
N PHE A 152 4.65 -8.29 12.06
CA PHE A 152 3.22 -8.21 11.76
C PHE A 152 2.37 -8.98 12.77
N ALA A 153 2.82 -10.17 13.18
CA ALA A 153 2.13 -10.94 14.22
C ALA A 153 2.16 -10.22 15.58
N GLN A 154 3.25 -9.51 15.90
CA GLN A 154 3.33 -8.69 17.11
C GLN A 154 2.34 -7.52 17.05
N VAL A 155 2.27 -6.78 15.94
CA VAL A 155 1.29 -5.68 15.75
C VAL A 155 -0.14 -6.20 15.91
N TYR A 156 -0.47 -7.32 15.25
CA TYR A 156 -1.78 -7.96 15.36
C TYR A 156 -2.15 -8.32 16.80
N LYS A 157 -1.23 -8.95 17.55
CA LYS A 157 -1.45 -9.34 18.94
C LYS A 157 -1.53 -8.15 19.89
N ASN A 158 -0.70 -7.13 19.71
CA ASN A 158 -0.70 -5.92 20.54
C ASN A 158 -2.04 -5.17 20.43
N ALA A 159 -2.66 -5.20 19.25
CA ALA A 159 -4.00 -4.66 19.01
C ALA A 159 -5.13 -5.59 19.50
N SER A 160 -4.81 -6.66 20.26
CA SER A 160 -5.75 -7.67 20.74
C SER A 160 -6.49 -8.42 19.62
N SER A 161 -5.78 -8.72 18.53
CA SER A 161 -6.28 -9.51 17.39
C SER A 161 -7.62 -8.99 16.83
N PRO A 162 -7.68 -7.75 16.31
CA PRO A 162 -8.93 -7.14 15.86
C PRO A 162 -9.62 -7.98 14.77
N ALA A 163 -10.91 -8.25 14.91
CA ALA A 163 -11.66 -9.06 13.94
C ALA A 163 -11.73 -8.43 12.53
N SER A 164 -11.64 -7.11 12.45
CA SER A 164 -11.57 -6.38 11.18
C SER A 164 -10.16 -6.32 10.59
N LEU A 165 -9.11 -6.67 11.33
CA LEU A 165 -7.75 -6.75 10.80
C LEU A 165 -7.58 -8.10 10.09
N ARG A 166 -7.91 -8.09 8.80
CA ARG A 166 -8.05 -9.27 7.94
C ARG A 166 -6.71 -9.85 7.49
N GLY A 167 -5.72 -8.97 7.30
CA GLY A 167 -4.37 -9.42 6.98
C GLY A 167 -3.48 -8.33 6.40
N LEU A 168 -2.84 -8.61 5.27
CA LEU A 168 -1.77 -7.79 4.70
C LEU A 168 -2.07 -7.35 3.26
N ALA A 169 -1.61 -6.16 2.88
CA ALA A 169 -1.62 -5.67 1.52
C ALA A 169 -0.20 -5.73 0.96
N THR A 170 -0.03 -6.25 -0.26
CA THR A 170 1.28 -6.35 -0.90
C THR A 170 1.30 -5.64 -2.26
N ASN A 171 2.50 -5.36 -2.74
CA ASN A 171 2.79 -4.69 -4.01
C ASN A 171 2.22 -3.27 -4.14
N VAL A 172 1.77 -2.66 -3.03
CA VAL A 172 1.17 -1.32 -3.03
C VAL A 172 2.12 -0.33 -3.68
N ALA A 173 1.65 0.34 -4.74
CA ALA A 173 2.44 1.27 -5.54
C ALA A 173 3.71 0.67 -6.19
N ASN A 174 3.86 -0.65 -6.28
CA ASN A 174 4.96 -1.30 -6.97
C ASN A 174 4.46 -1.99 -8.25
N TYR A 175 5.26 -2.88 -8.85
CA TYR A 175 5.08 -3.35 -10.21
C TYR A 175 5.23 -4.85 -10.38
N ASN A 176 5.31 -5.62 -9.29
CA ASN A 176 5.55 -7.06 -9.39
C ASN A 176 4.39 -7.76 -10.10
N GLY A 177 4.72 -8.78 -10.89
CA GLY A 177 3.71 -9.70 -11.40
C GLY A 177 3.06 -10.50 -10.26
N TRP A 178 1.85 -10.99 -10.49
CA TRP A 178 1.20 -11.90 -9.53
C TRP A 178 1.78 -13.31 -9.60
N ASN A 179 1.77 -13.93 -10.78
CA ASN A 179 2.17 -15.32 -11.00
C ASN A 179 2.88 -15.44 -12.36
N LEU A 180 4.20 -15.30 -12.34
CA LEU A 180 5.05 -15.26 -13.52
C LEU A 180 5.57 -16.65 -13.86
N THR A 181 5.67 -16.94 -15.15
CA THR A 181 6.26 -18.20 -15.64
C THR A 181 7.78 -18.19 -15.63
N SER A 182 8.39 -17.00 -15.58
CA SER A 182 9.83 -16.81 -15.53
C SER A 182 10.17 -15.57 -14.70
N ALA A 183 11.19 -15.69 -13.85
CA ALA A 183 11.71 -14.58 -13.06
C ALA A 183 12.28 -13.46 -13.96
N PRO A 184 11.83 -12.21 -13.81
CA PRO A 184 12.50 -11.05 -14.41
C PRO A 184 13.96 -10.96 -13.95
N SER A 185 14.86 -10.46 -14.79
CA SER A 185 16.30 -10.47 -14.47
C SER A 185 16.66 -9.68 -13.20
N TYR A 186 15.91 -8.60 -12.90
CA TYR A 186 16.15 -7.77 -11.73
C TYR A 186 15.72 -8.44 -10.40
N THR A 187 15.03 -9.59 -10.45
CA THR A 187 14.64 -10.36 -9.24
C THR A 187 15.63 -11.45 -8.87
N ALA A 188 16.77 -11.54 -9.55
CA ALA A 188 17.75 -12.60 -9.34
C ALA A 188 18.29 -12.58 -7.89
N GLY A 189 18.40 -13.76 -7.28
CA GLY A 189 18.97 -13.93 -5.93
C GLY A 189 18.02 -14.57 -4.92
N ASP A 190 16.72 -14.61 -5.20
CA ASP A 190 15.72 -15.31 -4.38
C ASP A 190 14.69 -16.04 -5.26
N SER A 191 13.99 -17.01 -4.68
CA SER A 191 12.91 -17.75 -5.35
C SER A 191 11.58 -17.00 -5.35
N ASN A 192 11.39 -16.02 -4.46
CA ASN A 192 10.16 -15.25 -4.36
C ASN A 192 10.19 -14.04 -5.30
N TYR A 193 10.18 -14.30 -6.61
CA TYR A 193 10.32 -13.26 -7.66
C TYR A 193 9.01 -12.58 -8.08
N ASP A 194 7.88 -13.02 -7.53
CA ASP A 194 6.55 -12.45 -7.77
C ASP A 194 5.70 -12.54 -6.49
N GLU A 195 4.51 -11.95 -6.52
CA GLU A 195 3.68 -11.82 -5.31
C GLU A 195 3.08 -13.16 -4.86
N ILE A 196 2.74 -14.09 -5.76
CA ILE A 196 2.20 -15.39 -5.35
C ILE A 196 3.24 -16.22 -4.60
N HIS A 197 4.51 -16.17 -5.00
CA HIS A 197 5.57 -16.85 -4.25
C HIS A 197 5.78 -16.19 -2.88
N TYR A 198 5.77 -14.85 -2.82
CA TYR A 198 5.88 -14.12 -1.57
C TYR A 198 4.73 -14.43 -0.59
N VAL A 199 3.48 -14.32 -1.03
CA VAL A 199 2.29 -14.60 -0.20
C VAL A 199 2.32 -16.03 0.35
N ASN A 200 2.62 -17.01 -0.51
CA ASN A 200 2.70 -18.41 -0.07
C ASN A 200 3.89 -18.69 0.87
N ALA A 201 4.97 -17.91 0.80
CA ALA A 201 6.11 -18.03 1.70
C ALA A 201 5.88 -17.32 3.05
N LEU A 202 5.20 -16.17 3.05
CA LEU A 202 4.97 -15.37 4.26
C LEU A 202 3.83 -15.92 5.13
N ALA A 203 2.74 -16.40 4.53
CA ALA A 203 1.59 -16.93 5.26
C ALA A 203 1.95 -18.00 6.32
N PRO A 204 2.71 -19.07 6.02
CA PRO A 204 3.10 -20.05 7.03
C PRO A 204 4.03 -19.48 8.12
N ALA A 205 4.84 -18.48 7.79
CA ALA A 205 5.67 -17.79 8.78
C ALA A 205 4.80 -16.97 9.77
N LEU A 206 3.77 -16.28 9.27
CA LEU A 206 2.79 -15.56 10.10
C LEU A 206 1.97 -16.49 10.99
N GLN A 207 1.52 -17.62 10.44
CA GLN A 207 0.83 -18.66 11.20
C GLN A 207 1.70 -19.18 12.35
N SER A 208 2.98 -19.46 12.07
CA SER A 208 3.96 -19.88 13.08
C SER A 208 4.21 -18.79 14.13
N ALA A 209 4.16 -17.52 13.74
CA ALA A 209 4.26 -16.38 14.64
C ALA A 209 2.95 -16.09 15.41
N GLY A 210 1.85 -16.79 15.11
CA GLY A 210 0.59 -16.75 15.86
C GLY A 210 -0.51 -15.87 15.24
N TRP A 211 -0.43 -15.54 13.96
CA TRP A 211 -1.55 -15.00 13.17
C TRP A 211 -2.04 -16.07 12.19
N THR A 212 -2.99 -16.89 12.64
CA THR A 212 -3.36 -18.15 11.96
C THR A 212 -4.34 -17.99 10.80
N ASP A 213 -5.17 -16.94 10.81
CA ASP A 213 -6.20 -16.65 9.80
C ASP A 213 -5.86 -15.37 9.04
N VAL A 214 -4.65 -15.32 8.47
CA VAL A 214 -4.18 -14.17 7.69
C VAL A 214 -4.55 -14.32 6.22
N HIS A 215 -5.05 -13.23 5.64
CA HIS A 215 -5.32 -13.11 4.22
C HIS A 215 -4.56 -11.95 3.58
N PHE A 216 -4.57 -11.90 2.26
CA PHE A 216 -3.81 -10.94 1.48
C PHE A 216 -4.69 -10.23 0.45
N ILE A 217 -4.29 -9.01 0.11
CA ILE A 217 -4.69 -8.33 -1.12
C ILE A 217 -3.44 -7.84 -1.82
N THR A 218 -3.42 -7.94 -3.15
CA THR A 218 -2.26 -7.55 -3.95
C THR A 218 -2.62 -6.43 -4.89
N ASP A 219 -1.85 -5.33 -4.84
CA ASP A 219 -1.95 -4.27 -5.84
C ASP A 219 -1.46 -4.79 -7.20
N THR A 220 -2.28 -4.64 -8.22
CA THR A 220 -1.99 -5.04 -9.59
C THR A 220 -2.14 -3.87 -10.56
N GLY A 221 -2.32 -2.65 -10.04
CA GLY A 221 -2.63 -1.45 -10.81
C GLY A 221 -1.63 -1.11 -11.89
N ARG A 222 -0.36 -1.47 -11.72
CA ARG A 222 0.73 -1.17 -12.67
C ARG A 222 1.52 -2.41 -13.11
N SER A 223 0.97 -3.59 -12.89
CA SER A 223 1.66 -4.87 -13.05
C SER A 223 1.36 -5.61 -14.37
N GLY A 224 0.69 -4.98 -15.34
CA GLY A 224 0.21 -5.66 -16.55
C GLY A 224 1.31 -6.10 -17.51
N LYS A 225 2.37 -5.30 -17.64
CA LYS A 225 3.52 -5.60 -18.49
C LYS A 225 4.67 -6.19 -17.68
N GLN A 226 5.00 -7.44 -17.97
CA GLN A 226 6.05 -8.21 -17.31
C GLN A 226 6.98 -8.86 -18.36
N PRO A 227 8.31 -8.85 -18.15
CA PRO A 227 9.00 -8.06 -17.14
C PRO A 227 8.78 -6.55 -17.37
N THR A 228 8.92 -5.77 -16.30
CA THR A 228 9.00 -4.31 -16.42
C THR A 228 10.33 -3.93 -17.09
N SER A 229 10.60 -2.64 -17.22
CA SER A 229 11.91 -2.15 -17.68
C SER A 229 12.79 -1.62 -16.54
N GLN A 230 12.50 -2.04 -15.30
CA GLN A 230 13.38 -1.78 -14.15
C GLN A 230 14.77 -2.35 -14.39
N LEU A 231 15.79 -1.60 -14.02
CA LEU A 231 17.18 -2.05 -14.04
C LEU A 231 17.54 -2.75 -12.73
N ALA A 232 17.00 -2.28 -11.62
CA ALA A 232 17.04 -2.93 -10.32
C ALA A 232 15.64 -3.02 -9.71
N TRP A 233 15.39 -4.05 -8.90
CA TRP A 233 14.07 -4.25 -8.32
C TRP A 233 13.65 -3.14 -7.35
N GLY A 234 14.64 -2.47 -6.73
CA GLY A 234 14.44 -1.32 -5.88
C GLY A 234 14.11 -0.03 -6.62
N ASP A 235 14.12 0.00 -7.95
CA ASP A 235 13.78 1.19 -8.74
C ASP A 235 12.25 1.31 -8.76
N TRP A 236 11.69 2.18 -7.91
CA TRP A 236 10.24 2.25 -7.66
C TRP A 236 9.54 3.45 -8.34
N CYS A 237 10.28 4.51 -8.69
CA CYS A 237 9.67 5.78 -9.08
C CYS A 237 9.36 5.85 -10.58
N ASN A 238 8.08 6.03 -10.94
CA ASN A 238 7.60 6.29 -12.31
C ASN A 238 8.21 5.32 -13.35
N VAL A 239 8.29 4.03 -13.03
CA VAL A 239 9.03 3.04 -13.84
C VAL A 239 8.51 2.95 -15.28
N ILE A 240 9.42 3.03 -16.26
CA ILE A 240 9.10 2.87 -17.68
C ILE A 240 8.75 1.43 -18.04
N GLY A 241 8.03 1.26 -19.15
CA GLY A 241 7.70 -0.07 -19.66
C GLY A 241 6.76 -0.89 -18.76
N THR A 242 5.94 -0.21 -17.95
CA THR A 242 4.85 -0.78 -17.13
C THR A 242 3.50 -0.61 -17.81
N GLY A 243 2.47 -1.31 -17.31
CA GLY A 243 1.14 -1.36 -17.90
C GLY A 243 0.05 -1.56 -16.85
N PHE A 244 -1.18 -1.06 -17.08
CA PHE A 244 -2.31 -1.40 -16.21
C PHE A 244 -2.52 -2.91 -16.15
N GLY A 245 -2.62 -3.48 -14.95
CA GLY A 245 -2.68 -4.93 -14.76
C GLY A 245 -4.09 -5.52 -14.68
N MET A 246 -4.17 -6.69 -14.05
CA MET A 246 -5.43 -7.40 -13.83
C MET A 246 -6.45 -6.49 -13.14
N ARG A 247 -7.72 -6.54 -13.57
CA ARG A 247 -8.75 -5.70 -12.97
C ARG A 247 -9.07 -6.16 -11.54
N PRO A 248 -9.47 -5.25 -10.63
CA PRO A 248 -9.82 -5.64 -9.28
C PRO A 248 -10.89 -6.74 -9.23
N THR A 249 -10.64 -7.80 -8.47
CA THR A 249 -11.53 -8.98 -8.39
C THR A 249 -11.25 -9.78 -7.12
N ALA A 250 -12.31 -10.32 -6.50
CA ALA A 250 -12.21 -11.30 -5.42
C ALA A 250 -12.05 -12.75 -5.95
N ASN A 251 -12.17 -12.96 -7.27
CA ASN A 251 -11.95 -14.27 -7.89
C ASN A 251 -10.45 -14.46 -8.20
N THR A 252 -9.67 -14.72 -7.15
CA THR A 252 -8.19 -14.77 -7.22
C THR A 252 -7.67 -16.18 -7.52
N GLY A 253 -8.46 -17.20 -7.17
CA GLY A 253 -8.09 -18.60 -7.31
C GLY A 253 -7.14 -19.11 -6.22
N LEU A 254 -6.81 -18.29 -5.22
CA LEU A 254 -5.98 -18.65 -4.07
C LEU A 254 -6.73 -18.31 -2.78
N GLU A 255 -6.91 -19.27 -1.87
CA GLU A 255 -7.68 -19.09 -0.63
C GLU A 255 -7.10 -18.00 0.29
N LEU A 256 -5.79 -17.82 0.28
CA LEU A 256 -5.09 -16.78 1.05
C LEU A 256 -5.27 -15.38 0.45
N GLU A 257 -5.62 -15.26 -0.83
CA GLU A 257 -5.73 -13.98 -1.54
C GLU A 257 -7.19 -13.56 -1.64
N ASP A 258 -7.61 -12.60 -0.83
CA ASP A 258 -8.99 -12.12 -0.81
C ASP A 258 -9.36 -11.36 -2.10
N ALA A 259 -8.42 -10.57 -2.65
CA ALA A 259 -8.66 -9.80 -3.86
C ALA A 259 -7.38 -9.28 -4.54
N PHE A 260 -7.40 -9.24 -5.87
CA PHE A 260 -6.57 -8.30 -6.61
C PHE A 260 -7.21 -6.92 -6.55
N VAL A 261 -6.40 -5.90 -6.30
CA VAL A 261 -6.84 -4.52 -6.12
C VAL A 261 -5.96 -3.57 -6.92
N TRP A 262 -6.45 -2.35 -7.16
CA TRP A 262 -5.64 -1.24 -7.66
C TRP A 262 -5.54 -0.23 -6.51
N VAL A 263 -4.44 -0.29 -5.75
CA VAL A 263 -4.25 0.57 -4.58
C VAL A 263 -3.69 1.91 -5.03
N LYS A 264 -2.52 1.92 -5.69
CA LYS A 264 -1.96 3.12 -6.33
C LYS A 264 -2.72 3.43 -7.63
N PRO A 265 -3.33 4.63 -7.77
CA PRO A 265 -3.96 5.03 -9.01
C PRO A 265 -2.90 5.29 -10.09
N GLY A 266 -2.84 4.44 -11.10
CA GLY A 266 -1.92 4.62 -12.22
C GLY A 266 -2.20 5.92 -12.97
N GLY A 267 -1.17 6.76 -13.13
CA GLY A 267 -1.28 8.12 -13.67
C GLY A 267 -1.07 9.20 -12.61
N GLU A 268 -1.25 8.91 -11.32
CA GLU A 268 -0.75 9.77 -10.25
C GLU A 268 0.75 9.53 -10.06
N CYS A 269 1.55 10.58 -10.20
CA CYS A 269 3.01 10.50 -10.16
C CYS A 269 3.53 9.96 -8.82
N ASP A 270 4.66 9.26 -8.85
CA ASP A 270 5.35 8.77 -7.66
C ASP A 270 6.31 9.81 -7.05
N GLY A 271 6.81 10.75 -7.86
CA GLY A 271 7.77 11.77 -7.45
C GLY A 271 8.35 12.54 -8.63
N THR A 272 8.83 13.75 -8.35
CA THR A 272 9.34 14.64 -9.40
C THR A 272 10.74 14.24 -9.86
N SER A 273 11.00 14.41 -11.16
CA SER A 273 12.34 14.26 -11.73
C SER A 273 13.13 15.58 -11.76
N ASP A 274 12.55 16.68 -11.27
CA ASP A 274 13.24 17.97 -11.18
C ASP A 274 14.21 17.95 -9.99
N THR A 275 15.51 17.89 -10.28
CA THR A 275 16.58 17.83 -9.27
C THR A 275 16.69 19.11 -8.42
N SER A 276 16.02 20.20 -8.82
CA SER A 276 15.95 21.44 -8.05
C SER A 276 14.75 21.50 -7.09
N ALA A 277 13.80 20.57 -7.22
CA ALA A 277 12.63 20.53 -6.37
C ALA A 277 12.98 20.14 -4.94
N ALA A 278 12.30 20.76 -3.97
CA ALA A 278 12.54 20.52 -2.54
C ALA A 278 12.28 19.06 -2.12
N ARG A 279 11.48 18.32 -2.88
CA ARG A 279 11.09 16.93 -2.60
C ARG A 279 11.57 15.96 -3.68
N TYR A 280 12.66 16.30 -4.35
CA TYR A 280 13.30 15.40 -5.29
C TYR A 280 13.80 14.13 -4.57
N ASP A 281 13.42 12.96 -5.11
CA ASP A 281 14.01 11.67 -4.74
C ASP A 281 14.85 11.15 -5.90
N TYR A 282 16.05 10.66 -5.60
CA TYR A 282 17.00 10.25 -6.62
C TYR A 282 16.50 9.08 -7.49
N HIS A 283 15.60 8.23 -6.97
CA HIS A 283 14.99 7.16 -7.77
C HIS A 283 14.16 7.72 -8.94
N CYS A 284 13.59 8.91 -8.78
CA CYS A 284 12.79 9.57 -9.82
C CYS A 284 13.63 10.22 -10.93
N GLY A 285 14.96 10.26 -10.76
CA GLY A 285 15.91 10.70 -11.79
C GLY A 285 16.65 9.57 -12.50
N LEU A 286 16.38 8.30 -12.18
CA LEU A 286 17.02 7.15 -12.80
C LEU A 286 16.61 6.99 -14.27
N SER A 287 17.43 6.28 -15.04
CA SER A 287 17.23 6.11 -16.49
C SER A 287 16.01 5.26 -16.86
N ASP A 288 15.49 4.49 -15.92
CA ASP A 288 14.27 3.70 -16.03
C ASP A 288 13.06 4.34 -15.33
N ALA A 289 13.20 5.55 -14.80
CA ALA A 289 12.08 6.41 -14.42
C ALA A 289 11.63 7.26 -15.62
N LEU A 290 10.33 7.37 -15.87
CA LEU A 290 9.80 8.21 -16.94
C LEU A 290 9.97 9.69 -16.58
N GLN A 291 10.56 10.46 -17.49
CA GLN A 291 10.89 11.88 -17.29
C GLN A 291 10.44 12.73 -18.50
N PRO A 292 10.11 14.02 -18.31
CA PRO A 292 10.03 14.73 -17.02
C PRO A 292 8.79 14.35 -16.21
N ALA A 293 8.94 14.18 -14.90
CA ALA A 293 7.87 13.80 -13.98
C ALA A 293 7.47 14.97 -13.05
N PRO A 294 6.17 15.21 -12.84
CA PRO A 294 5.67 16.26 -11.94
C PRO A 294 5.78 15.83 -10.46
N GLU A 295 5.22 16.63 -9.55
CA GLU A 295 5.22 16.32 -8.13
C GLU A 295 4.43 15.04 -7.79
N ALA A 296 4.88 14.31 -6.77
CA ALA A 296 4.20 13.10 -6.28
C ALA A 296 2.72 13.37 -5.98
N GLY A 297 1.85 12.44 -6.40
CA GLY A 297 0.39 12.53 -6.25
C GLY A 297 -0.31 13.43 -7.28
N THR A 298 0.43 14.19 -8.09
CA THR A 298 -0.15 14.97 -9.20
C THR A 298 -0.30 14.13 -10.46
N TRP A 299 -1.15 14.57 -11.38
CA TRP A 299 -1.40 13.84 -12.63
C TRP A 299 -0.19 13.87 -13.57
N PHE A 300 0.21 12.70 -14.05
CA PHE A 300 1.29 12.49 -15.01
C PHE A 300 0.75 11.80 -16.28
N GLU A 301 0.30 12.63 -17.22
CA GLU A 301 -0.36 12.17 -18.47
C GLU A 301 0.47 11.16 -19.26
N ALA A 302 1.75 11.46 -19.52
CA ALA A 302 2.60 10.56 -20.32
C ALA A 302 2.77 9.17 -19.66
N TYR A 303 2.76 9.13 -18.33
CA TYR A 303 2.79 7.88 -17.58
C TYR A 303 1.47 7.12 -17.66
N PHE A 304 0.34 7.83 -17.53
CA PHE A 304 -0.99 7.26 -17.75
C PHE A 304 -1.11 6.65 -19.17
N GLU A 305 -0.67 7.37 -20.20
CA GLU A 305 -0.65 6.86 -21.57
C GLU A 305 0.22 5.59 -21.72
N GLN A 306 1.40 5.55 -21.08
CA GLN A 306 2.24 4.36 -21.05
C GLN A 306 1.47 3.17 -20.44
N LEU A 307 0.87 3.37 -19.27
CA LEU A 307 0.12 2.33 -18.59
C LEU A 307 -1.04 1.82 -19.44
N PHE A 308 -1.75 2.72 -20.12
CA PHE A 308 -2.85 2.41 -21.01
C PHE A 308 -2.40 1.60 -22.24
N LYS A 309 -1.34 2.05 -22.93
CA LYS A 309 -0.79 1.36 -24.13
C LYS A 309 -0.29 -0.04 -23.80
N ASN A 310 0.27 -0.23 -22.61
CA ASN A 310 0.81 -1.51 -22.15
C ASN A 310 -0.17 -2.31 -21.28
N ALA A 311 -1.45 -1.92 -21.22
CA ALA A 311 -2.43 -2.56 -20.36
C ALA A 311 -2.61 -4.04 -20.71
N ASN A 312 -2.60 -4.89 -19.68
CA ASN A 312 -2.83 -6.32 -19.80
C ASN A 312 -3.68 -6.82 -18.61
N PRO A 313 -4.95 -7.19 -18.85
CA PRO A 313 -5.66 -7.15 -20.12
C PRO A 313 -5.79 -5.74 -20.70
N ALA A 314 -5.84 -5.62 -22.03
CA ALA A 314 -6.04 -4.34 -22.72
C ALA A 314 -7.42 -3.74 -22.37
N PHE A 315 -7.54 -2.41 -22.39
CA PHE A 315 -8.84 -1.75 -22.33
C PHE A 315 -9.52 -1.84 -23.69
N THR A 316 -10.79 -2.24 -23.70
CA THR A 316 -11.66 -2.35 -24.88
C THR A 316 -12.61 -1.17 -24.97
#